data_AF-A0ABD1UKV7-F1
#
_entry.id   AF-A0ABD1UKV7-F1
#
_cell.length_a   1.000
_cell.length_b   1.000
_cell.length_c   1.000
_cell.angle_alpha   90.00
_cell.angle_beta   90.00
_cell.angle_gamma   90.00
#
_symmetry.space_group_name_H-M   'P 1'
#
loop_
_entity.id
_entity.type
_entity.pdbx_description
1 polymer ?
#
loop_
_entity_poly.entity_id
_entity_poly.type
_entity_poly.pdbx_seq_one_letter_code
_entity_poly.pdbx_strand_id
1 'polypeptide(L)'
;MSESNQGICFGCRKSGHLLEDCKQKRRCPRCGKGYVKWMQVVKVLKTKGRLFFCCSEDECTYFKWDNGQPSRGFVEGQSSSVGLDKYMGKEINEDLPSMFKLLASLSEEKDVEISLNLTIRKGQGKGHELDS
;
A
#
# COMPACT_ATOMS: atom_id res chain seq x y z
N MET A 1 12.41 -3.83 15.90
CA MET A 1 12.61 -3.04 14.67
C MET A 1 13.64 -3.77 13.84
N SER A 2 13.34 -4.13 12.59
CA SER A 2 14.24 -4.93 11.74
C SER A 2 15.43 -4.11 11.26
N GLU A 3 16.64 -4.64 11.46
CA GLU A 3 17.95 -4.00 11.28
C GLU A 3 18.27 -3.54 9.84
N SER A 4 17.52 -3.97 8.83
CA SER A 4 17.89 -3.81 7.42
C SER A 4 17.71 -2.40 6.81
N ASN A 5 17.18 -1.41 7.57
CA ASN A 5 16.96 -0.04 7.08
C ASN A 5 17.52 1.06 8.00
N GLN A 6 18.32 0.71 9.01
CA GLN A 6 18.94 1.72 9.87
C GLN A 6 20.00 2.50 9.09
N GLY A 7 19.91 3.83 9.11
CA GLY A 7 20.89 4.72 8.46
C GLY A 7 20.79 4.82 6.92
N ILE A 8 19.73 4.27 6.32
CA ILE A 8 19.48 4.35 4.87
C ILE A 8 18.40 5.41 4.58
N CYS A 9 18.67 6.29 3.63
CA CYS A 9 17.70 7.28 3.17
C CYS A 9 16.48 6.62 2.51
N PHE A 10 15.28 6.93 2.99
CA PHE A 10 14.03 6.44 2.38
C PHE A 10 13.68 7.10 1.04
N GLY A 11 14.39 8.14 0.59
CA GLY A 11 14.13 8.77 -0.71
C GLY A 11 14.95 8.16 -1.85
N CYS A 12 16.24 7.90 -1.59
CA CYS A 12 17.20 7.46 -2.60
C CYS A 12 17.95 6.17 -2.26
N ARG A 13 17.69 5.55 -1.11
CA ARG A 13 18.32 4.31 -0.61
C ARG A 13 19.84 4.37 -0.39
N LYS A 14 20.44 5.56 -0.40
CA LYS A 14 21.85 5.77 -0.02
C LYS A 14 21.98 5.96 1.49
N SER A 15 23.10 5.54 2.06
CA SER A 15 23.45 5.82 3.45
C SER A 15 24.00 7.24 3.62
N GLY A 16 24.14 7.67 4.87
CA GLY A 16 24.79 8.95 5.23
C GLY A 16 23.85 10.16 5.30
N HIS A 17 22.56 10.00 4.99
CA HIS A 17 21.54 11.03 5.19
C HIS A 17 20.15 10.41 5.30
N LEU A 18 19.19 11.16 5.83
CA LEU A 18 17.79 10.75 5.93
C LEU A 18 16.95 11.35 4.79
N LEU A 19 15.66 11.01 4.74
CA LEU A 19 14.76 11.52 3.70
C LEU A 19 14.67 13.05 3.71
N GLU A 20 14.69 13.66 4.89
CA GLU A 20 14.54 15.11 5.05
C GLU A 20 15.66 15.88 4.34
N ASP A 21 16.90 15.40 4.47
CA ASP A 21 18.10 15.97 3.85
C ASP A 21 18.36 15.46 2.41
N CYS A 22 17.52 14.57 1.90
CA CYS A 22 17.73 13.96 0.60
C CYS A 22 17.46 14.95 -0.53
N LYS A 23 18.50 15.36 -1.25
CA LYS A 23 18.39 16.20 -2.45
C LYS A 23 17.71 15.50 -3.63
N GLN A 24 17.67 14.17 -3.61
CA GLN A 24 17.08 13.34 -4.67
C GLN A 24 15.65 12.87 -4.36
N LYS A 25 15.03 13.38 -3.27
CA LYS A 25 13.65 13.01 -2.92
C LYS A 25 12.68 13.52 -3.99
N ARG A 26 11.79 12.64 -4.45
CA ARG A 26 10.77 13.00 -5.45
C ARG A 26 9.45 13.32 -4.78
N ARG A 27 8.73 14.33 -5.29
CA ARG A 27 7.36 14.64 -4.83
C ARG A 27 6.43 13.48 -5.14
N CYS A 28 5.45 13.26 -4.27
CA CYS A 28 4.42 12.25 -4.48
C CYS A 28 3.61 12.59 -5.73
N PRO A 29 3.51 11.70 -6.73
CA PRO A 29 2.78 11.97 -7.96
C PRO A 29 1.26 12.01 -7.76
N ARG A 30 0.75 11.48 -6.64
CA ARG A 30 -0.69 11.48 -6.32
C ARG A 30 -1.15 12.77 -5.66
N CYS A 31 -0.49 13.22 -4.59
CA CYS A 31 -0.95 14.38 -3.82
C CYS A 31 -0.13 15.65 -4.05
N GLY A 32 1.09 15.56 -4.59
CA GLY A 32 1.98 16.70 -4.77
C GLY A 32 2.46 17.39 -3.48
N LYS A 33 1.94 17.03 -2.30
CA LYS A 33 2.24 17.63 -0.99
C LYS A 33 3.42 16.95 -0.27
N GLY A 34 3.48 15.62 -0.34
CA GLY A 34 4.54 14.82 0.28
C GLY A 34 5.62 14.37 -0.69
N TYR A 35 6.46 13.45 -0.21
CA TYR A 35 7.54 12.82 -0.95
C TYR A 35 7.31 11.31 -1.07
N VAL A 36 7.87 10.72 -2.13
CA VAL A 36 7.88 9.27 -2.31
C VAL A 36 8.96 8.66 -1.40
N LYS A 37 8.56 7.67 -0.59
CA LYS A 37 9.43 6.92 0.32
C LYS A 37 9.50 5.45 -0.10
N TRP A 38 10.70 4.89 -0.06
CA TRP A 38 10.97 3.46 -0.19
C TRP A 38 10.72 2.76 1.14
N MET A 39 9.99 1.66 1.11
CA MET A 39 9.69 0.82 2.26
C MET A 39 9.96 -0.63 1.90
N GLN A 40 10.42 -1.40 2.89
CA GLN A 40 10.69 -2.83 2.74
C GLN A 40 9.68 -3.63 3.55
N VAL A 41 9.17 -4.73 2.98
CA VAL A 41 8.32 -5.66 3.70
C VAL A 41 9.17 -6.42 4.73
N VAL A 42 8.89 -6.18 6.01
CA VAL A 42 9.63 -6.77 7.14
C VAL A 42 9.05 -8.11 7.59
N LYS A 43 7.73 -8.29 7.50
CA LYS A 43 7.04 -9.48 8.04
C LYS A 43 7.39 -10.73 7.23
N VAL A 44 7.55 -11.84 7.95
CA VAL A 44 7.97 -13.16 7.43
C VAL A 44 6.81 -13.81 6.67
N LEU A 45 6.61 -13.37 5.43
CA LEU A 45 5.82 -14.05 4.40
C LEU A 45 6.71 -14.29 3.17
N LYS A 46 6.16 -14.94 2.14
CA LYS A 46 6.80 -15.13 0.80
C LYS A 46 7.29 -13.83 0.15
N THR A 47 6.94 -12.65 0.69
CA THR A 47 7.27 -11.31 0.19
C THR A 47 8.28 -10.55 1.05
N LYS A 48 8.86 -11.18 2.09
CA LYS A 48 9.89 -10.56 2.93
C LYS A 48 11.02 -10.00 2.07
N GLY A 49 11.37 -8.74 2.31
CA GLY A 49 12.44 -8.06 1.59
C GLY A 49 12.02 -7.35 0.31
N ARG A 50 10.79 -7.57 -0.20
CA ARG A 50 10.26 -6.83 -1.35
C ARG A 50 10.10 -5.35 -1.03
N LEU A 51 10.41 -4.49 -2.00
CA LEU A 51 10.36 -3.04 -1.87
C LEU A 51 9.06 -2.49 -2.46
N PHE A 52 8.54 -1.44 -1.83
CA PHE A 52 7.44 -0.65 -2.34
C PHE A 52 7.66 0.84 -2.07
N PHE A 53 6.90 1.65 -2.77
CA PHE A 53 6.84 3.10 -2.65
C PHE A 53 5.55 3.51 -1.92
N CYS A 54 5.64 4.45 -0.99
CA CYS A 54 4.49 5.13 -0.40
C CYS A 54 4.71 6.64 -0.25
N CYS A 55 3.65 7.38 0.08
CA CYS A 55 3.75 8.81 0.37
C CYS A 55 4.33 9.08 1.77
N SER A 56 4.91 10.27 1.97
CA SER A 56 5.22 10.81 3.29
C SER A 56 4.02 11.26 4.08
N GLU A 57 2.92 11.64 3.42
CA GLU A 57 1.70 12.10 4.06
C GLU A 57 0.78 10.93 4.40
N ASP A 58 0.34 10.84 5.66
CA ASP A 58 -0.48 9.74 6.17
C ASP A 58 -1.90 9.69 5.56
N GLU A 59 -2.42 10.84 5.14
CA GLU A 59 -3.70 10.97 4.44
C GLU A 59 -3.60 10.54 2.96
N CYS A 60 -2.39 10.41 2.41
CA CYS A 60 -2.19 10.05 1.02
C CYS A 60 -2.06 8.54 0.83
N THR A 61 -2.97 7.97 0.04
CA THR A 61 -3.02 6.52 -0.28
C THR A 61 -2.08 6.09 -1.41
N TYR A 62 -1.09 6.90 -1.77
CA TYR A 62 -0.13 6.51 -2.82
C TYR A 62 0.66 5.29 -2.39
N PHE A 63 0.56 4.23 -3.18
CA PHE A 63 1.26 2.96 -3.02
C PHE A 63 1.64 2.41 -4.39
N LYS A 64 2.87 1.91 -4.54
CA LYS A 64 3.33 1.25 -5.77
C LYS A 64 4.40 0.22 -5.44
N TRP A 65 4.31 -1.00 -5.97
CA TRP A 65 5.40 -1.96 -5.85
C TRP A 65 6.62 -1.50 -6.64
N ASP A 66 7.81 -1.79 -6.13
CA ASP A 66 9.01 -1.70 -6.96
C ASP A 66 9.00 -2.84 -7.99
N ASN A 67 9.19 -2.47 -9.25
CA ASN A 67 9.27 -3.42 -10.37
C ASN A 67 10.70 -3.93 -10.58
N GLY A 68 11.66 -3.50 -9.76
CA GLY A 68 12.98 -4.09 -9.70
C GLY A 68 12.88 -5.56 -9.31
N GLN A 69 13.51 -6.44 -10.10
CA GLN A 69 13.64 -7.85 -9.75
C GLN A 69 14.05 -7.99 -8.28
N PRO A 70 13.39 -8.86 -7.49
CA PRO A 70 13.88 -9.17 -6.16
C PRO A 70 15.33 -9.67 -6.30
N SER A 71 16.23 -9.12 -5.50
CA SER A 71 17.61 -9.58 -5.44
C SER A 71 17.61 -11.07 -5.11
N ARG A 72 17.81 -11.90 -6.14
CA ARG A 72 17.97 -13.35 -6.16
C ARG A 72 16.88 -14.18 -5.46
N GLY A 73 15.97 -14.69 -6.30
CA GLY A 73 15.38 -16.02 -6.13
C GLY A 73 14.00 -16.08 -5.52
N PHE A 74 12.95 -15.71 -6.26
CA PHE A 74 11.63 -16.38 -6.13
C PHE A 74 10.66 -16.02 -7.28
N VAL A 75 9.73 -16.95 -7.52
CA VAL A 75 8.83 -17.12 -8.68
C VAL A 75 7.80 -15.99 -8.83
N GLU A 76 7.45 -15.71 -10.09
CA GLU A 76 6.58 -14.65 -10.58
C GLU A 76 5.11 -14.85 -10.14
N GLY A 77 4.68 -14.11 -9.11
CA GLY A 77 3.27 -13.92 -8.78
C GLY A 77 2.80 -12.57 -9.32
N GLN A 78 1.88 -12.58 -10.30
CA GLN A 78 1.23 -11.37 -10.79
C GLN A 78 0.33 -10.80 -9.68
N SER A 79 0.46 -9.50 -9.39
CA SER A 79 -0.39 -8.81 -8.42
C SER A 79 -0.87 -7.50 -9.02
N SER A 80 -2.19 -7.34 -9.08
CA SER A 80 -2.88 -6.16 -9.63
C SER A 80 -3.61 -5.44 -8.50
N SER A 81 -3.42 -4.13 -8.38
CA SER A 81 -4.18 -3.30 -7.45
C SER A 81 -5.26 -2.52 -8.20
N VAL A 82 -6.54 -2.76 -7.87
CA VAL A 82 -7.66 -1.95 -8.36
C VAL A 82 -8.02 -0.95 -7.27
N GLY A 83 -7.82 0.34 -7.53
CA GLY A 83 -8.30 1.41 -6.65
C GLY A 83 -9.78 1.66 -6.88
N LEU A 84 -10.62 1.34 -5.90
CA LEU A 84 -12.06 1.56 -5.96
C LEU A 84 -12.41 3.01 -5.55
N ASP A 85 -11.80 4.00 -6.21
CA ASP A 85 -11.95 5.43 -5.87
C ASP A 85 -13.28 6.04 -6.38
N LYS A 86 -14.23 5.23 -6.90
CA LYS A 86 -15.45 5.73 -7.59
C LYS A 86 -16.81 5.28 -7.02
N TYR A 87 -16.87 4.45 -5.97
CA TYR A 87 -18.16 4.16 -5.32
C TYR A 87 -18.46 5.22 -4.26
N MET A 88 -19.06 6.32 -4.72
CA MET A 88 -19.70 7.32 -3.90
C MET A 88 -20.77 6.66 -3.01
N GLY A 89 -20.55 6.68 -1.69
CA GLY A 89 -21.60 6.91 -0.69
C GLY A 89 -22.84 6.00 -0.68
N LYS A 90 -22.76 4.76 -1.17
CA LYS A 90 -23.83 3.77 -0.98
C LYS A 90 -23.41 2.77 0.09
N GLU A 91 -24.30 2.51 1.04
CA GLU A 91 -24.11 1.57 2.15
C GLU A 91 -23.57 0.22 1.66
N ILE A 92 -22.38 -0.13 2.16
CA ILE A 92 -21.57 -1.31 1.79
C ILE A 92 -22.06 -2.62 2.43
N ASN A 93 -23.26 -2.66 3.02
CA ASN A 93 -23.69 -3.78 3.86
C ASN A 93 -23.97 -5.08 3.07
N GLU A 94 -24.42 -4.99 1.82
CA GLU A 94 -24.88 -6.16 1.04
C GLU A 94 -23.85 -6.66 -0.01
N ASP A 95 -22.95 -5.79 -0.48
CA ASP A 95 -22.06 -6.09 -1.61
C ASP A 95 -20.74 -6.76 -1.20
N LEU A 96 -20.27 -6.48 0.01
CA LEU A 96 -18.96 -6.98 0.46
C LEU A 96 -18.93 -8.51 0.66
N PRO A 97 -19.92 -9.15 1.30
CA PRO A 97 -19.97 -10.61 1.41
C PRO A 97 -20.07 -11.30 0.04
N SER A 98 -20.81 -10.69 -0.89
CA SER A 98 -21.00 -11.19 -2.26
C SER A 98 -19.69 -11.17 -3.05
N MET A 99 -18.87 -10.15 -2.87
CA MET A 99 -17.53 -10.07 -3.47
C MET A 99 -16.60 -11.16 -2.95
N PHE A 100 -16.58 -11.43 -1.64
CA PHE A 100 -15.75 -12.51 -1.09
C PHE A 100 -16.19 -13.89 -1.58
N LYS A 101 -17.50 -14.12 -1.73
CA LYS A 101 -18.02 -15.36 -2.33
C LYS A 101 -17.56 -15.54 -3.78
N LEU A 102 -17.61 -14.47 -4.59
CA LEU A 102 -17.12 -14.52 -5.97
C LEU A 102 -15.63 -14.88 -6.04
N LEU A 103 -14.81 -14.28 -5.18
CA LEU A 103 -13.38 -14.58 -5.12
C LEU A 103 -13.10 -16.03 -4.69
N ALA A 104 -13.88 -16.57 -3.74
CA ALA A 104 -13.78 -17.96 -3.35
C ALA A 104 -14.11 -18.90 -4.53
N SER A 105 -15.21 -18.67 -5.24
CA SER A 105 -15.58 -19.46 -6.41
C SER A 105 -14.51 -19.41 -7.52
N LEU A 106 -13.90 -18.25 -7.75
CA LEU A 106 -12.80 -18.11 -8.72
C LEU A 106 -11.53 -18.85 -8.30
N SER A 107 -11.23 -18.90 -6.99
CA SER A 107 -10.10 -19.64 -6.45
C SER A 107 -10.24 -21.14 -6.71
N GLU A 108 -11.45 -21.67 -6.50
CA GLU A 108 -11.78 -23.08 -6.73
C GLU A 108 -11.84 -23.44 -8.22
N GLU A 109 -12.49 -22.62 -9.05
CA GLU A 109 -12.64 -22.87 -10.49
C GLU A 109 -11.29 -22.87 -11.21
N LYS A 110 -10.39 -21.96 -10.82
CA LYS A 110 -9.13 -21.73 -11.54
C LYS A 110 -7.91 -22.31 -10.85
N ASP A 111 -8.09 -22.98 -9.71
CA ASP A 111 -7.01 -23.51 -8.87
C ASP A 111 -5.94 -22.43 -8.58
N VAL A 112 -6.39 -21.24 -8.16
CA VAL A 112 -5.53 -20.07 -7.91
C VAL A 112 -5.59 -19.60 -6.45
N GLU A 113 -4.43 -19.30 -5.87
CA GLU A 113 -4.32 -18.68 -4.54
C GLU A 113 -4.62 -17.18 -4.62
N ILE A 114 -5.73 -16.72 -4.04
CA ILE A 114 -6.10 -15.30 -3.99
C ILE A 114 -5.79 -14.74 -2.59
N SER A 115 -4.89 -13.75 -2.52
CA SER A 115 -4.52 -13.06 -1.28
C SER A 115 -4.94 -11.58 -1.32
N LEU A 116 -5.67 -11.12 -0.30
CA LEU A 116 -6.17 -9.74 -0.18
C LEU A 116 -5.52 -9.00 1.00
N ASN A 117 -5.14 -7.74 0.78
CA ASN A 117 -4.69 -6.83 1.85
C ASN A 117 -5.75 -5.75 2.07
N LEU A 118 -6.54 -5.88 3.14
CA LEU A 118 -7.62 -4.96 3.47
C LEU A 118 -7.21 -3.98 4.57
N THR A 119 -7.52 -2.70 4.39
CA THR A 119 -7.33 -1.65 5.41
C THR A 119 -8.68 -1.00 5.70
N ILE A 120 -9.16 -1.10 6.94
CA ILE A 120 -10.40 -0.49 7.41
C ILE A 120 -10.05 0.74 8.24
N ARG A 121 -10.57 1.91 7.88
CA ARG A 121 -10.43 3.15 8.67
C ARG A 121 -11.81 3.64 9.11
N LYS A 122 -11.97 3.92 10.39
CA LYS A 122 -13.18 4.57 10.93
C LYS A 122 -13.03 6.08 10.72
N GLY A 123 -13.91 6.68 9.91
CA GLY A 123 -13.97 8.14 9.76
C GLY A 123 -14.45 8.80 11.05
N GLN A 124 -13.74 9.80 11.55
CA GLN A 124 -14.27 10.71 12.57
C GLN A 124 -15.24 11.68 11.87
N GLY A 125 -16.52 11.31 11.80
CA GLY A 125 -17.57 12.26 11.45
C GLY A 125 -17.76 13.25 12.60
N LYS A 126 -17.48 14.53 12.38
CA LYS A 126 -17.99 15.59 13.25
C LYS A 126 -19.49 15.71 12.97
N GLY A 127 -20.32 15.31 13.93
CA GLY A 127 -21.74 15.63 13.90
C GLY A 127 -21.89 17.14 13.92
N HIS A 128 -22.53 17.70 12.91
CA HIS A 128 -22.95 19.10 12.93
C HIS A 128 -24.23 19.13 13.76
N GLU A 129 -24.12 19.55 15.02
CA GLU A 129 -25.26 19.89 15.86
C GLU A 129 -25.87 21.16 15.26
N LEU A 130 -27.07 21.03 14.70
CA LEU A 130 -27.88 22.17 14.28
C LEU A 130 -28.54 22.73 15.55
N ASP A 131 -27.95 23.80 16.08
CA ASP A 131 -28.60 24.64 17.08
C ASP A 131 -29.68 25.47 16.37
N SER A 132 -30.92 25.33 16.82
CA SER A 132 -32.08 26.16 16.47
C SER A 132 -32.94 26.34 17.71
#